data_AF-A0A6J3MED4-F1
#
_entry.id   AF-A0A6J3MED4-F1
#
_cell.length_a   1.000
_cell.length_b   1.000
_cell.length_c   1.000
_cell.angle_alpha   90.00
_cell.angle_beta   90.00
_cell.angle_gamma   90.00
#
_symmetry.space_group_name_H-M   'P 1'
#
loop_
_entity.id
_entity.type
_entity.pdbx_description
1 polymer ?
#
loop_
_entity_poly.entity_id
_entity_poly.type
_entity_poly.pdbx_seq_one_letter_code
_entity_poly.pdbx_strand_id
1 'polypeptide(L)'
;MDTSSDWAASALFSPSKARVQQAQAKDWAAVDAWLAKRYGAKRPPAFEKNEDTLQALLTLASLNDSADEQRAQLDRIEKTTLSSLSKKPTGLAQDILQTILAQLSNDESLETYAELIVALESRSTDALEIGKDIIALTNEDFDAKQQLIRANAQLAALRGERSHLAKTLEQLRGEAFQTPSDMIDNTNSWNASAKKLKAKIGEYDERLAASGSRTNANSRTGSNGLEMVQSLTAENERQKANLEKLEAQLEALQELPPDVKAARGIVERAREELRGLTERRDHRFEELAKA
;
A
#
# COMPACT_ATOMS: atom_id res chain seq x y z
N MET A 1 12.48 -34.83 -62.08
CA MET A 1 11.03 -35.12 -62.13
C MET A 1 10.79 -36.14 -61.05
N ASP A 2 10.17 -35.74 -59.92
CA ASP A 2 9.51 -36.57 -58.88
C ASP A 2 9.55 -35.87 -57.52
N THR A 3 8.97 -34.67 -57.43
CA THR A 3 8.76 -33.97 -56.14
C THR A 3 7.31 -33.48 -55.94
N SER A 4 6.45 -33.61 -56.96
CA SER A 4 5.04 -33.20 -56.87
C SER A 4 4.09 -34.28 -56.34
N SER A 5 4.49 -35.56 -56.31
CA SER A 5 3.63 -36.65 -55.82
C SER A 5 3.63 -36.76 -54.29
N ASP A 6 4.79 -36.52 -53.66
CA ASP A 6 4.95 -36.68 -52.21
C ASP A 6 4.25 -35.57 -51.40
N TRP A 7 4.15 -34.34 -51.94
CA TRP A 7 3.42 -33.26 -51.27
C TRP A 7 1.90 -33.51 -51.28
N ALA A 8 1.36 -34.08 -52.37
CA ALA A 8 -0.05 -34.43 -52.49
C ALA A 8 -0.42 -35.63 -51.60
N ALA A 9 0.47 -36.62 -51.50
CA ALA A 9 0.32 -37.74 -50.57
C ALA A 9 0.38 -37.30 -49.09
N SER A 10 1.28 -36.37 -48.74
CA SER A 10 1.39 -35.80 -47.39
C SER A 10 0.20 -34.88 -47.04
N ALA A 11 -0.37 -34.17 -48.02
CA ALA A 11 -1.59 -33.37 -47.85
C ALA A 11 -2.88 -34.21 -47.73
N LEU A 12 -2.92 -35.39 -48.38
CA LEU A 12 -4.02 -36.37 -48.28
C LEU A 12 -3.94 -37.22 -47.00
N PHE A 13 -2.74 -37.45 -46.46
CA PHE A 13 -2.49 -38.17 -45.21
C PHE A 13 -1.87 -37.27 -44.15
N SER A 14 -2.53 -36.15 -43.82
CA SER A 14 -2.23 -35.44 -42.57
C SER A 14 -2.61 -36.37 -41.40
N PRO A 15 -1.68 -36.78 -40.52
CA PRO A 15 -1.98 -37.66 -39.39
C PRO A 15 -3.14 -37.15 -38.52
N SER A 16 -3.34 -35.84 -38.49
CA SER A 16 -4.47 -35.19 -37.81
C SER A 16 -5.82 -35.49 -38.46
N LYS A 17 -5.93 -35.48 -39.80
CA LYS A 17 -7.17 -35.82 -40.51
C LYS A 17 -7.49 -37.32 -40.43
N ALA A 18 -6.47 -38.16 -40.55
CA ALA A 18 -6.63 -39.61 -40.39
C ALA A 18 -7.11 -39.97 -38.97
N ARG A 19 -6.59 -39.28 -37.94
CA ARG A 19 -7.03 -39.48 -36.56
C ARG A 19 -8.47 -39.02 -36.31
N VAL A 20 -8.89 -37.91 -36.92
CA VAL A 20 -10.29 -37.43 -36.85
C VAL A 20 -11.24 -38.40 -37.56
N GLN A 21 -10.88 -38.89 -38.74
CA GLN A 21 -11.68 -39.90 -39.45
C GLN A 21 -11.76 -41.23 -38.68
N GLN A 22 -10.67 -41.65 -38.03
CA GLN A 22 -10.66 -42.85 -37.20
C GLN A 22 -11.53 -42.68 -35.94
N ALA A 23 -11.53 -41.49 -35.32
CA ALA A 23 -12.40 -41.17 -34.20
C ALA A 23 -13.88 -41.18 -34.61
N GLN A 24 -14.22 -40.49 -35.72
CA GLN A 24 -15.57 -40.50 -36.27
C GLN A 24 -16.03 -41.92 -36.65
N ALA A 25 -15.16 -42.74 -37.24
CA ALA A 25 -15.49 -44.13 -37.57
C ALA A 25 -15.76 -44.97 -36.32
N LYS A 26 -15.03 -44.74 -35.22
CA LYS A 26 -15.27 -45.38 -33.93
C LYS A 26 -16.59 -44.94 -33.32
N ASP A 27 -16.91 -43.66 -33.40
CA ASP A 27 -18.16 -43.09 -32.90
C ASP A 27 -19.37 -43.62 -33.68
N TRP A 28 -19.26 -43.74 -35.01
CA TRP A 28 -20.27 -44.41 -35.83
C TRP A 28 -20.43 -45.89 -35.49
N ALA A 29 -19.34 -46.61 -35.20
CA ALA A 29 -19.43 -48.01 -34.77
C ALA A 29 -20.14 -48.14 -33.40
N ALA A 30 -19.96 -47.17 -32.50
CA ALA A 30 -20.68 -47.13 -31.22
C ALA A 30 -22.18 -46.87 -31.41
N VAL A 31 -22.54 -45.93 -32.30
CA VAL A 31 -23.94 -45.66 -32.68
C VAL A 31 -24.58 -46.88 -33.34
N ASP A 32 -23.88 -47.56 -34.26
CA ASP A 32 -24.38 -48.76 -34.94
C ASP A 32 -24.60 -49.92 -33.96
N ALA A 33 -23.69 -50.11 -32.99
CA ALA A 33 -23.85 -51.10 -31.92
C ALA A 33 -25.03 -50.78 -31.00
N TRP A 34 -25.21 -49.49 -30.64
CA TRP A 34 -26.34 -49.04 -29.83
C TRP A 34 -27.68 -49.18 -30.57
N LEU A 35 -27.75 -48.82 -31.86
CA LEU A 35 -28.92 -49.04 -32.71
C LEU A 35 -29.23 -50.53 -32.86
N ALA A 36 -28.23 -51.39 -33.07
CA ALA A 36 -28.42 -52.83 -33.13
C ALA A 36 -29.00 -53.39 -31.82
N LYS A 37 -28.54 -52.89 -30.66
CA LYS A 37 -29.09 -53.24 -29.34
C LYS A 37 -30.57 -52.80 -29.19
N ARG A 38 -30.94 -51.62 -29.69
CA ARG A 38 -32.31 -51.06 -29.56
C ARG A 38 -33.31 -51.69 -30.53
N TYR A 39 -32.91 -51.97 -31.76
CA TYR A 39 -33.80 -52.53 -32.79
C TYR A 39 -33.76 -54.06 -32.86
N GLY A 40 -32.77 -54.71 -32.23
CA GLY A 40 -32.66 -56.16 -32.16
C GLY A 40 -32.55 -56.78 -33.56
N ALA A 41 -33.50 -57.65 -33.92
CA ALA A 41 -33.55 -58.29 -35.24
C ALA A 41 -34.14 -57.39 -36.36
N LYS A 42 -34.70 -56.22 -36.03
CA LYS A 42 -35.23 -55.27 -37.03
C LYS A 42 -34.12 -54.34 -37.47
N ARG A 43 -34.06 -54.01 -38.77
CA ARG A 43 -33.11 -53.01 -39.26
C ARG A 43 -33.56 -51.61 -38.83
N PRO A 44 -32.65 -50.74 -38.36
CA PRO A 44 -32.99 -49.36 -38.09
C PRO A 44 -33.43 -48.65 -39.39
N PRO A 45 -34.31 -47.64 -39.31
CA PRO A 45 -34.67 -46.82 -40.46
C PRO A 45 -33.43 -46.19 -41.12
N ALA A 46 -33.46 -46.00 -42.43
CA ALA A 46 -32.37 -45.31 -43.13
C ALA A 46 -32.36 -43.83 -42.72
N PHE A 47 -31.18 -43.30 -42.42
CA PHE A 47 -30.97 -41.89 -42.08
C PHE A 47 -29.67 -41.38 -42.69
N GLU A 48 -29.55 -40.06 -42.78
CA GLU A 48 -28.38 -39.39 -43.36
C GLU A 48 -27.20 -39.40 -42.37
N LYS A 49 -26.01 -39.79 -42.84
CA LYS A 49 -24.79 -39.85 -42.02
C LYS A 49 -24.03 -38.52 -42.12
N ASN A 50 -24.46 -37.56 -41.32
CA ASN A 50 -23.84 -36.24 -41.16
C ASN A 50 -23.23 -36.10 -39.76
N GLU A 51 -22.32 -35.14 -39.56
CA GLU A 51 -21.72 -34.90 -38.24
C GLU A 51 -22.80 -34.51 -37.20
N ASP A 52 -23.77 -33.69 -37.60
CA ASP A 52 -24.88 -33.30 -36.73
C ASP A 52 -25.74 -34.50 -36.32
N THR A 53 -25.93 -35.48 -37.21
CA THR A 53 -26.68 -36.70 -36.89
C THR A 53 -25.88 -37.65 -36.01
N LEU A 54 -24.54 -37.71 -36.17
CA LEU A 54 -23.66 -38.45 -35.26
C LEU A 54 -23.73 -37.89 -33.83
N GLN A 55 -23.61 -36.57 -33.68
CA GLN A 55 -23.68 -35.91 -32.37
C GLN A 55 -25.07 -36.09 -31.72
N ALA A 56 -26.15 -35.95 -32.49
CA ALA A 56 -27.51 -36.19 -32.01
C ALA A 56 -27.73 -37.65 -31.58
N LEU A 57 -27.20 -38.62 -32.32
CA LEU A 57 -27.34 -40.04 -31.97
C LEU A 57 -26.48 -40.44 -30.77
N LEU A 58 -25.27 -39.91 -30.63
CA LEU A 58 -24.42 -40.15 -29.45
C LEU A 58 -25.02 -39.55 -28.17
N THR A 59 -25.54 -38.33 -28.25
CA THR A 59 -26.23 -37.68 -27.11
C THR A 59 -27.49 -38.44 -26.73
N LEU A 60 -28.26 -38.91 -27.71
CA LEU A 60 -29.44 -39.72 -27.42
C LEU A 60 -29.06 -41.10 -26.87
N ALA A 61 -27.97 -41.71 -27.34
CA ALA A 61 -27.45 -42.96 -26.81
C ALA A 61 -27.04 -42.83 -25.34
N SER A 62 -26.29 -41.78 -24.99
CA SER A 62 -25.85 -41.54 -23.61
C SER A 62 -27.02 -41.22 -22.67
N LEU A 63 -27.98 -40.41 -23.12
CA LEU A 63 -29.19 -40.12 -22.35
C LEU A 63 -30.01 -41.39 -22.12
N ASN A 64 -30.13 -42.25 -23.14
CA ASN A 64 -30.89 -43.49 -23.01
C ASN A 64 -30.19 -44.49 -22.07
N ASP A 65 -28.86 -44.61 -22.15
CA ASP A 65 -28.10 -45.43 -21.21
C ASP A 65 -28.23 -44.90 -19.77
N SER A 66 -28.22 -43.58 -19.57
CA SER A 66 -28.44 -42.98 -18.24
C SER A 66 -29.86 -43.24 -17.71
N ALA A 67 -30.87 -43.19 -18.58
CA ALA A 67 -32.25 -43.45 -18.22
C ALA A 67 -32.47 -44.94 -17.88
N ASP A 68 -31.83 -45.85 -18.62
CA ASP A 68 -31.89 -47.28 -18.33
C ASP A 68 -31.16 -47.63 -17.02
N GLU A 69 -30.05 -46.95 -16.70
CA GLU A 69 -29.39 -47.09 -15.40
C GLU A 69 -30.29 -46.62 -14.25
N GLN A 70 -30.95 -45.47 -14.40
CA GLN A 70 -31.91 -44.96 -13.42
C GLN A 70 -33.08 -45.93 -13.22
N ARG A 71 -33.65 -46.48 -14.29
CA ARG A 71 -34.72 -47.49 -14.19
C ARG A 71 -34.24 -48.75 -13.49
N ALA A 72 -33.05 -49.25 -13.82
CA ALA A 72 -32.48 -50.42 -13.15
C ALA A 72 -32.25 -50.18 -11.64
N GLN A 73 -31.87 -48.96 -11.25
CA GLN A 73 -31.76 -48.57 -9.84
C GLN A 73 -33.13 -48.54 -9.15
N LEU A 74 -34.16 -47.97 -9.80
CA LEU A 74 -35.52 -47.96 -9.28
C LEU A 74 -36.08 -49.37 -9.11
N ASP A 75 -35.95 -50.22 -10.13
CA ASP A 75 -36.39 -51.63 -10.07
C ASP A 75 -35.67 -52.38 -8.94
N ARG A 76 -34.39 -52.09 -8.71
CA ARG A 76 -33.63 -52.68 -7.60
C ARG A 76 -34.16 -52.21 -6.25
N ILE A 77 -34.44 -50.93 -6.09
CA ILE A 77 -35.01 -50.36 -4.87
C ILE A 77 -36.41 -50.92 -4.63
N GLU A 78 -37.24 -51.00 -5.66
CA GLU A 78 -38.58 -51.58 -5.57
C GLU A 78 -38.48 -53.06 -5.17
N LYS A 79 -37.61 -53.83 -5.81
CA LYS A 79 -37.43 -55.25 -5.47
C LYS A 79 -36.89 -55.44 -4.04
N THR A 80 -35.98 -54.59 -3.57
CA THR A 80 -35.47 -54.69 -2.19
C THR A 80 -36.52 -54.28 -1.17
N THR A 81 -37.31 -53.23 -1.45
CA THR A 81 -38.41 -52.76 -0.58
C THR A 81 -39.58 -53.75 -0.55
N LEU A 82 -40.00 -54.31 -1.69
CA LEU A 82 -41.00 -55.37 -1.74
C LEU A 82 -40.48 -56.65 -1.07
N SER A 83 -39.20 -56.97 -1.20
CA SER A 83 -38.60 -58.10 -0.47
C SER A 83 -38.58 -57.87 1.04
N SER A 84 -38.27 -56.66 1.52
CA SER A 84 -38.34 -56.35 2.95
C SER A 84 -39.76 -56.35 3.48
N LEU A 85 -40.74 -55.93 2.67
CA LEU A 85 -42.15 -55.90 3.06
C LEU A 85 -42.82 -57.29 3.01
N SER A 86 -42.46 -58.14 2.03
CA SER A 86 -43.04 -59.50 1.91
C SER A 86 -42.46 -60.50 2.90
N LYS A 87 -41.28 -60.22 3.47
CA LYS A 87 -40.75 -60.98 4.59
C LYS A 87 -41.67 -60.72 5.79
N LYS A 88 -42.53 -61.69 6.11
CA LYS A 88 -43.26 -61.69 7.39
C LYS A 88 -42.27 -61.40 8.51
N PRO A 89 -42.56 -60.45 9.42
CA PRO A 89 -41.70 -60.23 10.57
C PRO A 89 -41.60 -61.55 11.34
N THR A 90 -40.40 -62.09 11.47
CA THR A 90 -40.15 -63.34 12.20
C THR A 90 -39.34 -63.05 13.46
N GLY A 91 -39.67 -63.77 14.53
CA GLY A 91 -39.03 -63.61 15.84
C GLY A 91 -39.35 -62.26 16.48
N LEU A 92 -38.30 -61.48 16.78
CA LEU A 92 -38.37 -60.26 17.58
C LEU A 92 -39.37 -59.22 17.05
N ALA A 93 -39.48 -59.08 15.72
CA ALA A 93 -40.40 -58.12 15.12
C ALA A 93 -41.87 -58.53 15.27
N GLN A 94 -42.17 -59.83 15.25
CA GLN A 94 -43.51 -60.35 15.52
C GLN A 94 -43.86 -60.19 17.00
N ASP A 95 -42.90 -60.46 17.89
CA ASP A 95 -43.07 -60.28 19.33
C ASP A 95 -43.25 -58.80 19.70
N ILE A 96 -42.50 -57.89 19.07
CA ILE A 96 -42.67 -56.44 19.22
C ILE A 96 -44.05 -56.03 18.71
N LEU A 97 -44.47 -56.49 17.53
CA LEU A 97 -45.78 -56.15 16.96
C LEU A 97 -46.91 -56.70 17.84
N GLN A 98 -46.76 -57.89 18.39
CA GLN A 98 -47.70 -58.51 19.33
C GLN A 98 -47.73 -57.79 20.68
N THR A 99 -46.58 -57.30 21.15
CA THR A 99 -46.49 -56.47 22.36
C THR A 99 -47.11 -55.09 22.14
N ILE A 100 -46.88 -54.47 20.98
CA ILE A 100 -47.49 -53.20 20.57
C ILE A 100 -49.00 -53.37 20.44
N LEU A 101 -49.48 -54.45 19.83
CA LEU A 101 -50.91 -54.77 19.76
C LEU A 101 -51.51 -55.03 21.13
N ALA A 102 -50.80 -55.71 22.04
CA ALA A 102 -51.25 -55.90 23.41
C ALA A 102 -51.32 -54.57 24.19
N GLN A 103 -50.38 -53.65 23.97
CA GLN A 103 -50.36 -52.31 24.56
C GLN A 103 -51.44 -51.38 23.98
N LEU A 104 -51.70 -51.47 22.66
CA LEU A 104 -52.82 -50.79 21.98
C LEU A 104 -54.18 -51.42 22.29
N SER A 105 -54.21 -52.62 22.89
CA SER A 105 -55.43 -53.26 23.37
C SER A 105 -55.76 -52.88 24.82
N ASN A 106 -54.89 -52.13 25.50
CA ASN A 106 -55.17 -51.58 26.82
C ASN A 106 -56.03 -50.32 26.69
N ASP A 107 -57.03 -50.18 27.56
CA ASP A 107 -57.95 -49.02 27.60
C ASP A 107 -57.21 -47.67 27.71
N GLU A 108 -56.07 -47.65 28.40
CA GLU A 108 -55.19 -46.47 28.54
C GLU A 108 -54.67 -45.93 27.19
N SER A 109 -54.49 -46.79 26.19
CA SER A 109 -54.04 -46.35 24.86
C SER A 109 -55.13 -45.59 24.09
N LEU A 110 -56.39 -45.91 24.37
CA LEU A 110 -57.54 -45.25 23.77
C LEU A 110 -57.85 -43.93 24.49
N GLU A 111 -57.65 -43.89 25.81
CA GLU A 111 -57.74 -42.67 26.62
C GLU A 111 -56.65 -41.68 26.23
N THR A 112 -55.38 -42.11 26.13
CA THR A 112 -54.28 -41.25 25.65
C THR A 112 -54.49 -40.79 24.20
N TYR A 113 -55.09 -41.62 23.34
CA TYR A 113 -55.46 -41.23 21.98
C TYR A 113 -56.58 -40.17 21.97
N ALA A 114 -57.59 -40.32 22.83
CA ALA A 114 -58.63 -39.32 23.00
C ALA A 114 -58.07 -38.01 23.58
N GLU A 115 -57.17 -38.08 24.56
CA GLU A 115 -56.44 -36.92 25.07
C GLU A 115 -55.62 -36.23 23.97
N LEU A 116 -54.96 -37.00 23.09
CA LEU A 116 -54.22 -36.48 21.94
C LEU A 116 -55.13 -35.75 20.94
N ILE A 117 -56.29 -36.31 20.63
CA ILE A 117 -57.28 -35.65 19.76
C ILE A 117 -57.70 -34.31 20.35
N VAL A 118 -57.97 -34.27 21.66
CA VAL A 118 -58.35 -33.04 22.35
C VAL A 118 -57.20 -32.05 22.42
N ALA A 119 -55.99 -32.49 22.76
CA ALA A 119 -54.81 -31.64 22.91
C ALA A 119 -54.32 -31.04 21.58
N LEU A 120 -54.44 -31.80 20.48
CA LEU A 120 -54.14 -31.32 19.14
C LEU A 120 -55.31 -30.55 18.50
N GLU A 121 -56.46 -30.47 19.20
CA GLU A 121 -57.71 -29.93 18.68
C GLU A 121 -58.07 -30.53 17.30
N SER A 122 -57.71 -31.81 17.08
CA SER A 122 -57.87 -32.44 15.78
C SER A 122 -59.35 -32.71 15.51
N ARG A 123 -59.77 -32.45 14.27
CA ARG A 123 -61.17 -32.65 13.83
C ARG A 123 -61.44 -34.09 13.41
N SER A 124 -60.41 -34.92 13.38
CA SER A 124 -60.46 -36.31 12.94
C SER A 124 -60.15 -37.24 14.09
N THR A 125 -60.83 -38.38 14.12
CA THR A 125 -60.51 -39.51 15.01
C THR A 125 -59.66 -40.56 14.28
N ASP A 126 -59.18 -40.28 13.07
CA ASP A 126 -58.29 -41.15 12.30
C ASP A 126 -56.83 -40.99 12.74
N ALA A 127 -56.18 -42.13 13.03
CA ALA A 127 -54.85 -42.15 13.63
C ALA A 127 -53.78 -41.61 12.66
N LEU A 128 -54.01 -41.78 11.35
CA LEU A 128 -53.12 -41.26 10.33
C LEU A 128 -53.16 -39.73 10.25
N GLU A 129 -54.36 -39.14 10.33
CA GLU A 129 -54.52 -37.68 10.32
C GLU A 129 -53.93 -37.05 11.59
N ILE A 130 -54.18 -37.65 12.76
CA ILE A 130 -53.54 -37.21 14.01
C ILE A 130 -52.01 -37.34 13.93
N GLY A 131 -51.50 -38.42 13.35
CA GLY A 131 -50.06 -38.59 13.12
C GLY A 131 -49.48 -37.47 12.24
N LYS A 132 -50.21 -37.03 11.20
CA LYS A 132 -49.81 -35.88 10.38
C LYS A 132 -49.83 -34.58 11.18
N ASP A 133 -50.86 -34.36 12.01
CA ASP A 133 -50.98 -33.17 12.86
C ASP A 133 -49.82 -33.09 13.85
N ILE A 134 -49.42 -34.22 14.47
CA ILE A 134 -48.23 -34.29 15.34
C ILE A 134 -46.97 -33.93 14.56
N ILE A 135 -46.78 -34.51 13.36
CA ILE A 135 -45.60 -34.21 12.54
C ILE A 135 -45.57 -32.71 12.17
N ALA A 136 -46.70 -32.14 11.78
CA ALA A 136 -46.82 -30.71 11.48
C ALA A 136 -46.43 -29.86 12.70
N LEU A 137 -46.99 -30.15 13.88
CA LEU A 137 -46.67 -29.44 15.11
C LEU A 137 -45.18 -29.57 15.50
N THR A 138 -44.59 -30.76 15.33
CA THR A 138 -43.15 -30.96 15.61
C THR A 138 -42.25 -30.19 14.65
N ASN A 139 -42.65 -30.06 13.38
CA ASN A 139 -41.93 -29.23 12.42
C ASN A 139 -42.05 -27.75 12.79
N GLU A 140 -43.24 -27.28 13.16
CA GLU A 140 -43.46 -25.91 13.62
C GLU A 140 -42.66 -25.57 14.87
N ASP A 141 -42.61 -26.47 15.86
CA ASP A 141 -41.79 -26.32 17.07
C ASP A 141 -40.29 -26.26 16.73
N PHE A 142 -39.81 -27.12 15.83
CA PHE A 142 -38.43 -27.08 15.39
C PHE A 142 -38.10 -25.77 14.66
N ASP A 143 -38.97 -25.33 13.76
CA ASP A 143 -38.81 -24.09 13.02
C ASP A 143 -38.81 -22.88 13.94
N ALA A 144 -39.73 -22.83 14.91
CA ALA A 144 -39.77 -21.78 15.93
C ALA A 144 -38.48 -21.76 16.78
N LYS A 145 -37.98 -22.92 17.20
CA LYS A 145 -36.69 -23.04 17.92
C LYS A 145 -35.52 -22.55 17.07
N GLN A 146 -35.47 -22.90 15.79
CA GLN A 146 -34.43 -22.42 14.88
C GLN A 146 -34.51 -20.91 14.66
N GLN A 147 -35.71 -20.35 14.52
CA GLN A 147 -35.91 -18.91 14.43
C GLN A 147 -35.43 -18.19 15.70
N LEU A 148 -35.69 -18.75 16.87
CA LEU A 148 -35.24 -18.21 18.15
C LEU A 148 -33.70 -18.19 18.23
N ILE A 149 -33.03 -19.29 17.85
CA ILE A 149 -31.57 -19.37 17.79
C ILE A 149 -31.01 -18.29 16.85
N ARG A 150 -31.58 -18.13 15.65
CA ARG A 150 -31.16 -17.12 14.67
C ARG A 150 -31.36 -15.70 15.20
N ALA A 151 -32.51 -15.40 15.78
CA ALA A 151 -32.81 -14.09 16.35
C ALA A 151 -31.84 -13.73 17.51
N ASN A 152 -31.52 -14.70 18.37
CA ASN A 152 -30.54 -14.52 19.44
C ASN A 152 -29.14 -14.25 18.89
N ALA A 153 -28.71 -14.98 17.86
CA ALA A 153 -27.42 -14.73 17.21
C ALA A 153 -27.37 -13.33 16.58
N GLN A 154 -28.44 -12.89 15.93
CA GLN A 154 -28.56 -11.53 15.36
C GLN A 154 -28.51 -10.46 16.45
N LEU A 155 -29.22 -10.65 17.57
CA LEU A 155 -29.16 -9.73 18.71
C LEU A 155 -27.76 -9.65 19.33
N ALA A 156 -27.06 -10.78 19.44
CA ALA A 156 -25.69 -10.80 19.93
C ALA A 156 -24.75 -10.02 19.00
N ALA A 157 -24.88 -10.20 17.68
CA ALA A 157 -24.10 -9.47 16.69
C ALA A 157 -24.36 -7.96 16.77
N LEU A 158 -25.63 -7.54 16.78
CA LEU A 158 -26.01 -6.12 16.89
C LEU A 158 -25.51 -5.48 18.20
N ARG A 159 -25.54 -6.21 19.31
CA ARG A 159 -24.96 -5.74 20.58
C ARG A 159 -23.45 -5.57 20.48
N GLY A 160 -22.77 -6.49 19.80
CA GLY A 160 -21.35 -6.41 19.49
C GLY A 160 -21.01 -5.19 18.65
N GLU A 161 -21.73 -4.98 17.55
CA GLU A 161 -21.57 -3.80 16.67
C GLU A 161 -21.84 -2.50 17.42
N ARG A 162 -22.91 -2.43 18.22
CA ARG A 162 -23.20 -1.25 19.04
C ARG A 162 -22.07 -0.92 20.01
N SER A 163 -21.52 -1.95 20.67
CA SER A 163 -20.36 -1.80 21.56
C SER A 163 -19.13 -1.32 20.79
N HIS A 164 -18.88 -1.87 19.60
CA HIS A 164 -17.79 -1.46 18.75
C HIS A 164 -17.93 0.00 18.31
N LEU A 165 -19.09 0.40 17.76
CA LEU A 165 -19.38 1.77 17.34
C LEU A 165 -19.30 2.75 18.51
N ALA A 166 -19.75 2.38 19.71
CA ALA A 166 -19.62 3.22 20.90
C ALA A 166 -18.14 3.47 21.25
N LYS A 167 -17.28 2.44 21.18
CA LYS A 167 -15.84 2.60 21.39
C LYS A 167 -15.20 3.48 20.31
N THR A 168 -15.57 3.29 19.05
CA THR A 168 -15.07 4.12 17.94
C THR A 168 -15.49 5.57 18.10
N LEU A 169 -16.74 5.84 18.50
CA LEU A 169 -17.20 7.19 18.79
C LEU A 169 -16.43 7.83 19.94
N GLU A 170 -16.13 7.07 21.00
CA GLU A 170 -15.31 7.56 22.10
C GLU A 170 -13.89 7.89 21.64
N GLN A 171 -13.28 7.05 20.81
CA GLN A 171 -11.97 7.31 20.22
C GLN A 171 -11.97 8.57 19.35
N LEU A 172 -13.00 8.75 18.51
CA LEU A 172 -13.14 9.94 17.65
C LEU A 172 -13.47 11.22 18.44
N ARG A 173 -14.03 11.09 19.65
CA ARG A 173 -14.21 12.20 20.58
C ARG A 173 -12.97 12.51 21.40
N GLY A 174 -11.98 11.62 21.39
CA GLY A 174 -10.71 11.82 22.07
C GLY A 174 -9.92 13.00 21.53
N GLU A 175 -9.00 13.51 22.35
CA GLU A 175 -8.22 14.72 22.09
C GLU A 175 -7.43 14.69 20.77
N ALA A 176 -7.08 13.50 20.27
CA ALA A 176 -6.37 13.33 19.00
C ALA A 176 -7.17 13.77 17.76
N PHE A 177 -8.51 13.77 17.84
CA PHE A 177 -9.40 14.14 16.73
C PHE A 177 -10.20 15.42 17.00
N GLN A 178 -10.05 16.02 18.19
CA GLN A 178 -10.55 17.36 18.45
C GLN A 178 -9.59 18.39 17.86
N THR A 179 -10.13 19.50 17.34
CA THR A 179 -9.30 20.63 16.93
C THR A 179 -8.62 21.21 18.17
N PRO A 180 -7.27 21.21 18.26
CA PRO A 180 -6.59 21.78 19.43
C PRO A 180 -7.02 23.25 19.59
N SER A 181 -7.47 23.65 20.79
CA SER A 181 -7.97 25.01 21.05
C SER A 181 -7.00 26.10 20.60
N ASP A 182 -5.71 25.79 20.68
CA ASP A 182 -4.61 26.71 20.47
C ASP A 182 -4.26 26.89 18.98
N MET A 183 -4.92 26.17 18.06
CA MET A 183 -4.66 26.28 16.62
C MET A 183 -4.96 27.69 16.09
N ILE A 184 -6.05 28.31 16.55
CA ILE A 184 -6.45 29.66 16.12
C ILE A 184 -5.44 30.68 16.64
N ASP A 185 -5.05 30.57 17.91
CA ASP A 185 -4.09 31.47 18.55
C ASP A 185 -2.68 31.33 17.93
N ASN A 186 -2.25 30.09 17.66
CA ASN A 186 -0.99 29.81 16.96
C ASN A 186 -1.01 30.32 15.52
N THR A 187 -2.13 30.16 14.80
CA THR A 187 -2.27 30.70 13.44
C THR A 187 -2.19 32.23 13.45
N ASN A 188 -2.82 32.88 14.42
CA ASN A 188 -2.76 34.32 14.59
C ASN A 188 -1.34 34.80 14.93
N SER A 189 -0.64 34.09 15.82
CA SER A 189 0.74 34.43 16.20
C SER A 189 1.74 34.21 15.06
N TRP A 190 1.58 33.14 14.27
CA TRP A 190 2.37 32.87 13.07
C TRP A 190 2.08 33.90 11.97
N ASN A 191 0.83 34.29 11.76
CA ASN A 191 0.47 35.35 10.82
C ASN A 191 1.07 36.70 11.24
N ALA A 192 1.02 37.05 12.52
CA ALA A 192 1.64 38.27 13.02
C ALA A 192 3.17 38.25 12.84
N SER A 193 3.81 37.09 13.11
CA SER A 193 5.25 36.90 12.93
C SER A 193 5.66 36.95 11.45
N ALA A 194 4.87 36.33 10.57
CA ALA A 194 5.07 36.37 9.12
C ALA A 194 4.95 37.80 8.58
N LYS A 195 3.96 38.58 9.05
CA LYS A 195 3.83 40.01 8.70
C LYS A 195 5.06 40.81 9.15
N LYS A 196 5.54 40.58 10.38
CA LYS A 196 6.77 41.24 10.90
C LYS A 196 8.01 40.87 10.07
N LEU A 197 8.18 39.58 9.74
CA LEU A 197 9.30 39.13 8.91
C LEU A 197 9.22 39.70 7.50
N LYS A 198 8.02 39.76 6.90
CA LYS A 198 7.81 40.38 5.58
C LYS A 198 8.17 41.87 5.58
N ALA A 199 7.77 42.59 6.63
CA ALA A 199 8.16 43.99 6.81
C ALA A 199 9.69 44.14 6.92
N LYS A 200 10.34 43.29 7.73
CA LYS A 200 11.81 43.27 7.85
C LYS A 200 12.50 42.94 6.52
N ILE A 201 11.99 41.99 5.74
CA ILE A 201 12.53 41.69 4.41
C ILE A 201 12.46 42.94 3.54
N GLY A 202 11.33 43.64 3.50
CA GLY A 202 11.20 44.91 2.80
C GLY A 202 12.20 45.97 3.28
N GLU A 203 12.41 46.11 4.59
CA GLU A 203 13.44 47.01 5.14
C GLU A 203 14.86 46.60 4.74
N TYR A 204 15.17 45.31 4.73
CA TYR A 204 16.48 44.81 4.28
C TYR A 204 16.66 45.00 2.78
N ASP A 205 15.62 44.79 1.97
CA ASP A 205 15.63 45.07 0.53
C ASP A 205 15.82 46.57 0.28
N GLU A 206 15.16 47.45 1.03
CA GLU A 206 15.37 48.90 0.97
C GLU A 206 16.78 49.29 1.41
N ARG A 207 17.33 48.68 2.46
CA ARG A 207 18.72 48.91 2.90
C ARG A 207 19.73 48.40 1.88
N LEU A 208 19.48 47.26 1.25
CA LEU A 208 20.28 46.71 0.16
C LEU A 208 20.16 47.56 -1.10
N ALA A 209 18.97 48.08 -1.41
CA ALA A 209 18.75 49.01 -2.51
C ALA A 209 19.39 50.38 -2.23
N ALA A 210 19.40 50.86 -0.98
CA ALA A 210 20.06 52.10 -0.58
C ALA A 210 21.59 51.94 -0.53
N SER A 211 22.09 50.80 -0.06
CA SER A 211 23.51 50.44 -0.10
C SER A 211 23.95 50.23 -1.55
N GLY A 212 23.16 49.50 -2.33
CA GLY A 212 23.30 49.27 -3.77
C GLY A 212 23.21 50.56 -4.57
N SER A 213 22.32 51.49 -4.22
CA SER A 213 22.20 52.81 -4.85
C SER A 213 23.34 53.72 -4.41
N ARG A 214 23.83 53.64 -3.18
CA ARG A 214 25.07 54.32 -2.75
C ARG A 214 26.29 53.76 -3.47
N THR A 215 26.38 52.45 -3.67
CA THR A 215 27.46 51.81 -4.43
C THR A 215 27.30 52.00 -5.93
N ASN A 216 26.09 52.21 -6.46
CA ASN A 216 25.81 52.38 -7.90
C ASN A 216 25.77 53.86 -8.35
N ALA A 217 25.38 54.79 -7.47
CA ALA A 217 25.65 56.22 -7.62
C ALA A 217 27.16 56.50 -7.49
N ASN A 218 27.85 55.75 -6.64
CA ASN A 218 29.31 55.69 -6.64
C ASN A 218 29.89 54.66 -7.62
N SER A 219 29.14 53.89 -8.42
CA SER A 219 29.75 52.91 -9.36
C SER A 219 30.17 53.54 -10.66
N ARG A 220 29.63 54.73 -11.00
CA ARG A 220 30.27 55.61 -11.99
C ARG A 220 31.59 56.22 -11.48
N THR A 221 31.93 55.99 -10.21
CA THR A 221 33.20 56.33 -9.55
C THR A 221 33.73 55.16 -8.71
N GLY A 222 33.34 53.92 -9.04
CA GLY A 222 33.53 52.72 -8.21
C GLY A 222 34.97 52.20 -8.19
N SER A 223 35.82 52.76 -9.04
CA SER A 223 37.28 52.61 -9.02
C SER A 223 37.93 53.49 -7.93
N ASN A 224 37.33 54.64 -7.62
CA ASN A 224 38.03 55.69 -6.89
C ASN A 224 38.02 55.49 -5.38
N GLY A 225 37.12 54.68 -4.81
CA GLY A 225 37.08 54.47 -3.36
C GLY A 225 38.29 53.69 -2.85
N LEU A 226 38.61 52.57 -3.52
CA LEU A 226 39.78 51.75 -3.19
C LEU A 226 41.08 52.47 -3.57
N GLU A 227 41.10 53.17 -4.71
CA GLU A 227 42.24 53.96 -5.17
C GLU A 227 42.49 55.20 -4.30
N MET A 228 41.43 55.83 -3.75
CA MET A 228 41.53 56.89 -2.75
C MET A 228 42.08 56.38 -1.42
N VAL A 229 41.63 55.19 -0.97
CA VAL A 229 42.19 54.57 0.23
C VAL A 229 43.66 54.22 0.02
N GLN A 230 44.03 53.67 -1.14
CA GLN A 230 45.42 53.35 -1.48
C GLN A 230 46.32 54.59 -1.59
N SER A 231 45.83 55.68 -2.18
CA SER A 231 46.56 56.95 -2.25
C SER A 231 46.72 57.59 -0.87
N LEU A 232 45.68 57.59 -0.03
CA LEU A 232 45.76 58.08 1.35
C LEU A 232 46.72 57.25 2.22
N THR A 233 46.79 55.93 1.99
CA THR A 233 47.78 55.07 2.68
C THR A 233 49.20 55.38 2.22
N ALA A 234 49.42 55.56 0.91
CA ALA A 234 50.72 55.92 0.37
C ALA A 234 51.18 57.31 0.85
N GLU A 235 50.25 58.26 0.96
CA GLU A 235 50.53 59.60 1.50
C GLU A 235 50.83 59.56 3.00
N ASN A 236 50.13 58.73 3.77
CA ASN A 236 50.47 58.47 5.17
C ASN A 236 51.86 57.86 5.34
N GLU A 237 52.23 56.90 4.50
CA GLU A 237 53.58 56.30 4.54
C GLU A 237 54.65 57.34 4.20
N ARG A 238 54.42 58.21 3.21
CA ARG A 238 55.31 59.33 2.91
C ARG A 238 55.43 60.30 4.09
N GLN A 239 54.32 60.63 4.73
CA GLN A 239 54.31 61.51 5.90
C GLN A 239 55.09 60.88 7.07
N LYS A 240 54.92 59.58 7.32
CA LYS A 240 55.69 58.85 8.32
C LYS A 240 57.19 58.86 8.03
N ALA A 241 57.60 58.57 6.79
CA ALA A 241 59.00 58.61 6.40
C ALA A 241 59.61 60.02 6.53
N ASN A 242 58.83 61.07 6.28
CA ASN A 242 59.27 62.45 6.51
C ASN A 242 59.38 62.77 8.01
N LEU A 243 58.47 62.28 8.84
CA LEU A 243 58.56 62.43 10.29
C LEU A 243 59.80 61.72 10.84
N GLU A 244 60.09 60.49 10.41
CA GLU A 244 61.31 59.77 10.82
C GLU A 244 62.58 60.55 10.46
N LYS A 245 62.64 61.16 9.26
CA LYS A 245 63.78 62.02 8.88
C LYS A 245 63.88 63.26 9.76
N LEU A 246 62.76 63.88 10.09
CA LEU A 246 62.72 65.07 10.93
C LEU A 246 63.10 64.73 12.38
N GLU A 247 62.67 63.57 12.88
CA GLU A 247 63.05 63.04 14.19
C GLU A 247 64.56 62.78 14.23
N ALA A 248 65.16 62.14 13.22
CA ALA A 248 66.61 61.95 13.14
C ALA A 248 67.37 63.30 13.11
N GLN A 249 66.83 64.31 12.44
CA GLN A 249 67.39 65.66 12.45
C GLN A 249 67.27 66.33 13.82
N LEU A 250 66.15 66.14 14.52
CA LEU A 250 65.95 66.66 15.88
C LEU A 250 66.85 65.95 16.90
N GLU A 251 67.04 64.64 16.77
CA GLU A 251 67.93 63.85 17.63
C GLU A 251 69.38 64.35 17.51
N ALA A 252 69.86 64.60 16.29
CA ALA A 252 71.17 65.20 16.04
C ALA A 252 71.31 66.63 16.63
N LEU A 253 70.20 67.36 16.79
CA LEU A 253 70.16 68.68 17.40
C LEU A 253 69.90 68.65 18.92
N GLN A 254 69.54 67.50 19.49
CA GLN A 254 69.22 67.34 20.90
C GLN A 254 70.48 67.40 21.79
N GLU A 255 71.66 67.16 21.21
CA GLU A 255 72.96 67.35 21.87
C GLU A 255 73.34 68.84 22.03
N LEU A 256 72.61 69.76 21.40
CA LEU A 256 72.84 71.20 21.53
C LEU A 256 71.99 71.80 22.68
N PRO A 257 72.60 72.61 23.57
CA PRO A 257 71.85 73.35 24.58
C PRO A 257 70.82 74.30 23.95
N PRO A 258 69.65 74.51 24.58
CA PRO A 258 68.57 75.34 24.05
C PRO A 258 68.91 76.84 23.94
N ASP A 259 70.04 77.30 24.49
CA ASP A 259 70.52 78.66 24.33
C ASP A 259 71.46 78.79 23.10
N VAL A 260 71.06 79.63 22.14
CA VAL A 260 71.76 79.89 20.88
C VAL A 260 73.20 80.36 21.10
N LYS A 261 73.49 81.12 22.17
CA LYS A 261 74.86 81.56 22.46
C LYS A 261 75.73 80.41 22.97
N ALA A 262 75.19 79.54 23.81
CA ALA A 262 75.88 78.36 24.33
C ALA A 262 76.14 77.30 23.24
N ALA A 263 75.17 77.07 22.35
CA ALA A 263 75.31 76.18 21.20
C ALA A 263 76.40 76.65 20.23
N ARG A 264 76.47 77.95 19.93
CA ARG A 264 77.56 78.52 19.12
C ARG A 264 78.93 78.31 19.76
N GLY A 265 79.03 78.42 21.08
CA GLY A 265 80.27 78.16 21.81
C GLY A 265 80.74 76.70 21.75
N ILE A 266 79.82 75.73 21.70
CA ILE A 266 80.16 74.31 21.52
C ILE A 266 80.58 74.03 20.08
N VAL A 267 79.88 74.59 19.09
CA VAL A 267 80.22 74.43 17.67
C VAL A 267 81.58 75.05 17.36
N GLU A 268 81.90 76.24 17.89
CA GLU A 268 83.22 76.85 17.69
C GLU A 268 84.34 76.07 18.40
N ARG A 269 84.11 75.55 19.62
CA ARG A 269 85.05 74.63 20.27
C ARG A 269 85.31 73.38 19.43
N ALA A 270 84.26 72.74 18.91
CA ALA A 270 84.38 71.58 18.04
C ALA A 270 85.11 71.92 16.73
N ARG A 271 84.91 73.13 16.18
CA ARG A 271 85.65 73.62 15.00
C ARG A 271 87.12 73.87 15.31
N GLU A 272 87.45 74.41 16.49
CA GLU A 272 88.83 74.59 16.94
C GLU A 272 89.52 73.26 17.19
N GLU A 273 88.83 72.28 17.79
CA GLU A 273 89.35 70.91 17.93
C GLU A 273 89.57 70.26 16.56
N LEU A 274 88.64 70.41 15.61
CA LEU A 274 88.80 69.88 14.26
C LEU A 274 89.93 70.58 13.50
N ARG A 275 90.08 71.91 13.67
CA ARG A 275 91.19 72.66 13.09
C ARG A 275 92.53 72.22 13.70
N GLY A 276 92.59 72.02 15.01
CA GLY A 276 93.77 71.50 15.70
C GLY A 276 94.11 70.06 15.30
N LEU A 277 93.11 69.20 15.08
CA LEU A 277 93.32 67.85 14.53
C LEU A 277 93.79 67.89 13.07
N THR A 278 93.28 68.85 12.29
CA THR A 278 93.68 69.06 10.90
C THR A 278 95.12 69.59 10.82
N GLU A 279 95.49 70.55 11.66
CA GLU A 279 96.86 71.06 11.78
C GLU A 279 97.83 69.99 12.29
N ARG A 280 97.43 69.16 13.27
CA ARG A 280 98.23 67.99 13.69
C ARG A 280 98.39 66.98 12.57
N ARG A 281 97.33 66.73 11.81
CA ARG A 281 97.37 65.85 10.63
C ARG A 281 98.35 66.44 9.63
N ASP A 282 98.22 67.71 9.28
CA ASP A 282 99.03 68.39 8.27
C ASP A 282 100.49 68.49 8.72
N HIS A 283 100.75 68.75 10.00
CA HIS A 283 102.09 68.71 10.57
C HIS A 283 102.71 67.31 10.51
N ARG A 284 101.96 66.26 10.86
CA ARG A 284 102.43 64.87 10.69
C ARG A 284 102.65 64.50 9.22
N PHE A 285 101.84 65.02 8.30
CA PHE A 285 102.07 64.85 6.87
C PHE A 285 103.32 65.60 6.39
N GLU A 286 103.59 66.79 6.90
CA GLU A 286 104.81 67.55 6.62
C GLU A 286 106.07 66.89 7.20
N GLU A 287 105.98 66.29 8.40
CA GLU A 287 107.05 65.48 8.99
C GLU A 287 107.34 64.22 8.15
N LEU A 288 106.29 63.58 7.62
CA LEU A 288 106.43 62.45 6.68
C LEU A 288 106.99 62.87 5.30
N ALA A 289 106.86 64.15 4.91
CA ALA A 289 107.36 64.66 3.64
C ALA A 289 108.82 65.19 3.70
N LYS A 290 109.42 65.28 4.89
CA LYS A 290 110.81 65.70 5.13
C LYS A 290 111.72 64.57 5.66
N ALA A 291 111.24 63.34 5.65
CA ALA A 291 112.00 62.09 5.84
C ALA A 291 112.06 61.31 4.52
#